data_AF-H0ETJ5-F1
#
_entry.id   AF-H0ETJ5-F1
#
_cell.length_a   1.000
_cell.length_b   1.000
_cell.length_c   1.000
_cell.angle_alpha   90.00
_cell.angle_beta   90.00
_cell.angle_gamma   90.00
#
_symmetry.space_group_name_H-M   'P 1'
#
loop_
_entity.id
_entity.type
_entity.pdbx_description
1 polymer ?
#
loop_
_entity_poly.entity_id
_entity_poly.type
_entity_poly.pdbx_seq_one_letter_code
_entity_poly.pdbx_strand_id
1 'polypeptide(L)'
;MTNREAEFPLPERTPANPFGAVVEDRLTSYLKISTFVEYYHTLHQAGHFYPYDPYFDCFMLFHPGLGHPASSHEWQETIPQLLETKVPILVTGYTEYDMKRDIDWVKETVGGEMDMLMEPGENRFRSLRWDINDLDPQDVSCGNWGVWAFRGKRYETTRKDPE
;
A
#
# COMPACT_ATOMS: atom_id res chain seq x y z
N MET A 1 5.60 2.29 18.13
CA MET A 1 4.80 1.75 19.24
C MET A 1 5.70 0.86 20.09
N THR A 2 6.46 1.44 21.01
CA THR A 2 7.34 0.68 21.92
C THR A 2 6.68 0.70 23.30
N ASN A 3 6.60 -0.44 23.99
CA ASN A 3 6.05 -0.64 25.36
C ASN A 3 4.56 -0.99 25.56
N ARG A 4 3.85 -1.57 24.59
CA ARG A 4 2.50 -2.17 24.84
C ARG A 4 2.37 -3.65 24.45
N GLU A 5 3.48 -4.30 24.10
CA GLU A 5 3.50 -5.71 23.69
C GLU A 5 2.98 -6.66 24.77
N ALA A 6 3.17 -6.30 26.05
CA ALA A 6 2.65 -7.06 27.19
C ALA A 6 1.13 -6.93 27.38
N GLU A 7 0.49 -5.89 26.84
CA GLU A 7 -0.97 -5.68 26.99
C GLU A 7 -1.77 -6.50 25.98
N PHE A 8 -1.20 -6.79 24.80
CA PHE A 8 -1.84 -7.57 23.75
C PHE A 8 -0.83 -8.54 23.12
N PRO A 9 -0.63 -9.72 23.72
CA PRO A 9 0.35 -10.68 23.21
C PRO A 9 -0.05 -11.16 21.82
N LEU A 10 0.89 -11.13 20.89
CA LEU A 10 0.70 -11.66 19.54
C LEU A 10 0.59 -13.19 19.57
N PRO A 11 -0.14 -13.80 18.62
CA PRO A 11 -0.19 -15.25 18.50
C PRO A 11 1.20 -15.84 18.30
N GLU A 12 1.46 -16.99 18.92
CA GLU A 12 2.69 -17.73 18.69
C GLU A 12 2.80 -18.17 17.22
N ARG A 13 3.99 -18.01 16.63
CA ARG A 13 4.27 -18.50 15.28
C ARG A 13 4.35 -20.02 15.32
N THR A 14 3.41 -20.70 14.66
CA THR A 14 3.33 -22.17 14.59
C THR A 14 3.42 -22.64 13.14
N PRO A 15 3.65 -23.94 12.86
CA PRO A 15 3.60 -24.43 11.48
C PRO A 15 2.28 -24.14 10.75
N ALA A 16 1.16 -24.04 11.49
CA ALA A 16 -0.16 -23.69 10.95
C ALA A 16 -0.38 -22.17 10.82
N ASN A 17 0.40 -21.35 11.53
CA ASN A 17 0.36 -19.90 11.48
C ASN A 17 1.79 -19.32 11.49
N PRO A 18 2.57 -19.52 10.41
CA PRO A 18 4.01 -19.22 10.40
C PRO A 18 4.32 -17.73 10.56
N PHE A 19 3.37 -16.85 10.22
CA PHE A 19 3.50 -15.40 10.30
C PHE A 19 2.78 -14.77 11.50
N GLY A 20 2.24 -15.59 12.42
CA GLY A 20 1.57 -15.08 13.63
C GLY A 20 0.36 -14.20 13.33
N ALA A 21 -0.35 -14.48 12.23
CA ALA A 21 -1.52 -13.72 11.82
C ALA A 21 -2.60 -13.74 12.89
N VAL A 22 -3.15 -12.57 13.20
CA VAL A 22 -4.36 -12.43 14.01
C VAL A 22 -5.54 -12.49 13.07
N VAL A 23 -6.40 -13.48 13.26
CA VAL A 23 -7.55 -13.71 12.38
C VAL A 23 -8.83 -13.36 13.12
N GLU A 24 -9.45 -12.26 12.71
CA GLU A 24 -10.80 -11.88 13.12
C GLU A 24 -11.80 -12.54 12.17
N ASP A 25 -12.19 -13.77 12.51
CA ASP A 25 -13.12 -14.55 11.72
C ASP A 25 -14.58 -14.14 11.97
N ARG A 26 -15.41 -14.19 10.91
CA ARG A 26 -16.87 -14.03 10.96
C ARG A 26 -17.38 -12.70 11.54
N LEU A 27 -16.75 -11.57 11.20
CA LEU A 27 -17.38 -10.25 11.42
C LEU A 27 -18.76 -10.20 10.75
N THR A 28 -18.86 -10.81 9.56
CA THR A 28 -20.12 -11.19 8.91
C THR A 28 -19.94 -12.53 8.17
N SER A 29 -20.98 -13.05 7.53
CA SER A 29 -20.86 -14.22 6.64
C SER A 29 -20.04 -13.95 5.37
N TYR A 30 -19.70 -12.70 5.07
CA TYR A 30 -19.01 -12.28 3.84
C TYR A 30 -17.71 -11.51 4.11
N LEU A 31 -17.34 -11.29 5.38
CA LEU A 31 -16.17 -10.50 5.74
C LEU A 31 -15.34 -11.20 6.83
N LYS A 32 -14.06 -11.32 6.53
CA LYS A 32 -13.00 -11.76 7.43
C LYS A 32 -11.90 -10.71 7.39
N ILE A 33 -11.34 -10.37 8.55
CA ILE A 33 -10.16 -9.51 8.65
C ILE A 33 -9.00 -10.33 9.19
N SER A 34 -7.82 -10.13 8.63
CA SER A 34 -6.61 -10.80 9.09
C SER A 34 -5.48 -9.79 9.13
N THR A 35 -4.82 -9.71 10.29
CA THR A 35 -3.74 -8.77 10.55
C THR A 35 -2.44 -9.52 10.64
N PHE A 36 -1.43 -9.03 9.91
CA PHE A 36 -0.09 -9.58 9.89
C PHE A 36 0.86 -8.55 10.49
N VAL A 37 1.68 -8.98 11.45
CA VAL A 37 2.77 -8.18 12.00
C VAL A 37 4.06 -8.65 11.34
N GLU A 38 4.13 -8.42 10.03
CA GLU A 38 5.26 -8.79 9.17
C GLU A 38 5.30 -7.84 7.97
N TYR A 39 6.48 -7.65 7.40
CA TYR A 39 6.59 -6.87 6.17
C TYR A 39 5.95 -7.60 4.99
N TYR A 40 5.30 -6.83 4.10
CA TYR A 40 4.65 -7.41 2.92
C TYR A 40 5.64 -8.18 2.04
N HIS A 41 6.85 -7.66 1.82
CA HIS A 41 7.84 -8.33 0.97
C HIS A 41 8.22 -9.73 1.48
N THR A 42 8.28 -9.93 2.79
CA THR A 42 8.49 -11.25 3.39
C THR A 42 7.32 -12.20 3.11
N LEU A 43 6.08 -11.72 3.25
CA LEU A 43 4.87 -12.50 2.97
C LEU A 43 4.74 -12.85 1.48
N HIS A 44 5.11 -11.91 0.60
CA HIS A 44 5.08 -12.08 -0.84
C HIS A 44 6.11 -13.10 -1.32
N GLN A 45 7.37 -13.01 -0.84
CA GLN A 45 8.41 -13.99 -1.14
C GLN A 45 8.06 -15.41 -0.67
N ALA A 46 7.34 -15.53 0.45
CA ALA A 46 6.82 -16.81 0.93
C ALA A 46 5.59 -17.33 0.15
N GLY A 47 5.06 -16.54 -0.79
CA GLY A 47 3.86 -16.87 -1.56
C GLY A 47 2.59 -16.92 -0.74
N HIS A 48 2.53 -16.24 0.42
CA HIS A 48 1.45 -16.41 1.40
C HIS A 48 0.07 -16.03 0.84
N PHE A 49 0.02 -15.03 -0.04
CA PHE A 49 -1.21 -14.55 -0.68
C PHE A 49 -1.36 -15.03 -2.14
N TYR A 50 -0.48 -15.90 -2.62
CA TYR A 50 -0.56 -16.42 -3.99
C TYR A 50 -1.68 -17.47 -4.11
N PRO A 51 -2.45 -17.51 -5.21
CA PRO A 51 -2.39 -16.65 -6.39
C PRO A 51 -3.14 -15.32 -6.21
N TYR A 52 -2.64 -14.27 -6.87
CA TYR A 52 -3.32 -12.97 -6.99
C TYR A 52 -4.27 -12.97 -8.18
N ASP A 53 -5.44 -12.35 -8.02
CA ASP A 53 -6.40 -12.05 -9.07
C ASP A 53 -6.48 -10.52 -9.32
N PRO A 54 -5.81 -10.00 -10.36
CA PRO A 54 -5.84 -8.57 -10.67
C PRO A 54 -7.21 -7.95 -10.97
N TYR A 55 -8.27 -8.75 -11.10
CA TYR A 55 -9.63 -8.26 -11.32
C TYR A 55 -10.45 -8.16 -10.03
N PHE A 56 -10.12 -8.95 -9.02
CA PHE A 56 -10.89 -9.05 -7.76
C PHE A 56 -10.10 -8.65 -6.52
N ASP A 57 -8.78 -8.58 -6.61
CA ASP A 57 -7.91 -8.12 -5.54
C ASP A 57 -7.54 -6.64 -5.70
N CYS A 58 -7.18 -6.00 -4.59
CA CYS A 58 -6.56 -4.67 -4.59
C CYS A 58 -5.60 -4.51 -3.40
N PHE A 59 -4.60 -3.64 -3.58
CA PHE A 59 -3.80 -3.14 -2.48
C PHE A 59 -4.25 -1.72 -2.14
N MET A 60 -4.49 -1.46 -0.86
CA MET A 60 -4.84 -0.13 -0.36
C MET A 60 -3.74 0.34 0.60
N LEU A 61 -3.03 1.40 0.21
CA LEU A 61 -1.99 2.03 1.01
C LEU A 61 -2.55 3.34 1.59
N PHE A 62 -2.80 3.34 2.90
CA PHE A 62 -3.27 4.52 3.60
C PHE A 62 -2.09 5.43 3.95
N HIS A 63 -1.97 6.58 3.27
CA HIS A 63 -0.95 7.59 3.53
C HIS A 63 0.45 7.00 3.83
N PRO A 64 0.98 6.14 2.95
CA PRO A 64 2.17 5.32 3.21
C PRO A 64 3.47 6.11 3.33
N GLY A 65 3.50 7.36 2.83
CA GLY A 65 4.72 8.17 2.79
C GLY A 65 5.80 7.54 1.91
N LEU A 66 5.45 7.12 0.69
CA LEU A 66 6.37 6.40 -0.22
C LEU A 66 7.62 7.22 -0.53
N GLY A 67 7.47 8.51 -0.80
CA GLY A 67 8.54 9.44 -1.09
C GLY A 67 9.00 10.26 0.12
N HIS A 68 8.47 10.01 1.31
CA HIS A 68 8.85 10.76 2.50
C HIS A 68 10.25 10.35 2.98
N PRO A 69 11.18 11.28 3.26
CA PRO A 69 12.58 10.96 3.57
C PRO A 69 12.77 9.99 4.74
N ALA A 70 11.86 10.01 5.72
CA ALA A 70 11.94 9.16 6.90
C ALA A 70 11.49 7.71 6.65
N SER A 71 10.70 7.42 5.61
CA SER A 71 10.05 6.12 5.39
C SER A 71 10.31 5.49 4.03
N SER A 72 10.77 6.27 3.04
CA SER A 72 10.93 5.80 1.66
C SER A 72 11.84 4.58 1.51
N HIS A 73 12.88 4.48 2.35
CA HIS A 73 13.79 3.34 2.37
C HIS A 73 13.10 2.01 2.71
N GLU A 74 12.04 2.01 3.53
CA GLU A 74 11.28 0.81 3.90
C GLU A 74 10.42 0.29 2.73
N TRP A 75 10.11 1.14 1.76
CA TRP A 75 9.26 0.83 0.61
C TRP A 75 10.03 0.31 -0.61
N GLN A 76 11.35 0.51 -0.67
CA GLN A 76 12.18 0.19 -1.83
C GLN A 76 12.09 -1.28 -2.24
N GLU A 77 12.05 -2.20 -1.28
CA GLU A 77 11.91 -3.65 -1.55
C GLU A 77 10.47 -4.05 -1.88
N THR A 78 9.50 -3.39 -1.24
CA THR A 78 8.08 -3.73 -1.30
C THR A 78 7.43 -3.35 -2.64
N ILE A 79 7.77 -2.17 -3.16
CA ILE A 79 7.08 -1.59 -4.34
C ILE A 79 7.27 -2.43 -5.61
N PRO A 80 8.48 -2.90 -5.97
CA PRO A 80 8.65 -3.79 -7.13
C PRO A 80 7.80 -5.06 -7.03
N GLN A 81 7.70 -5.64 -5.84
CA GLN A 81 6.91 -6.86 -5.59
C GLN A 81 5.40 -6.60 -5.71
N LEU A 82 4.92 -5.42 -5.31
CA LEU A 82 3.53 -5.02 -5.57
C LEU A 82 3.27 -4.91 -7.09
N LEU A 83 4.19 -4.34 -7.87
CA LEU A 83 4.05 -4.25 -9.33
C LEU A 83 4.08 -5.61 -10.03
N GLU A 84 4.77 -6.60 -9.47
CA GLU A 84 4.79 -7.98 -10.01
C GLU A 84 3.40 -8.61 -10.03
N THR A 85 2.59 -8.36 -8.99
CA THR A 85 1.23 -8.92 -8.86
C THR A 85 0.26 -8.48 -9.96
N LYS A 86 0.53 -7.34 -10.63
CA LYS A 86 -0.38 -6.66 -11.57
C LYS A 86 -1.74 -6.25 -10.97
N VAL A 87 -1.90 -6.39 -9.66
CA VAL A 87 -3.07 -5.96 -8.90
C VAL A 87 -3.05 -4.43 -8.78
N PRO A 88 -4.21 -3.75 -8.85
CA PRO A 88 -4.30 -2.32 -8.61
C PRO A 88 -3.80 -1.94 -7.21
N ILE A 89 -2.94 -0.92 -7.13
CA ILE A 89 -2.43 -0.31 -5.91
C ILE A 89 -3.06 1.07 -5.79
N LEU A 90 -3.93 1.25 -4.80
CA LEU A 90 -4.56 2.51 -4.45
C LEU A 90 -3.78 3.15 -3.31
N VAL A 91 -3.51 4.45 -3.45
CA VAL A 91 -2.70 5.19 -2.49
C VAL A 91 -3.42 6.47 -2.11
N THR A 92 -3.41 6.78 -0.82
CA THR A 92 -3.95 8.04 -0.29
C THR A 92 -2.83 8.91 0.26
N GLY A 93 -3.07 10.21 0.40
CA GLY A 93 -2.08 11.16 0.92
C GLY A 93 -2.70 12.23 1.81
N TYR A 94 -1.86 12.95 2.56
CA TYR A 94 -2.28 14.01 3.49
C TYR A 94 -2.46 15.38 2.83
N THR A 95 -1.67 15.65 1.79
CA THR A 95 -1.65 16.91 1.04
C THR A 95 -1.34 16.63 -0.43
N GLU A 96 -1.56 17.63 -1.29
CA GLU A 96 -1.16 17.56 -2.70
C GLU A 96 0.36 17.39 -2.86
N TYR A 97 1.11 18.07 -2.01
CA TYR A 97 2.57 18.03 -2.01
C TYR A 97 3.10 16.63 -1.68
N ASP A 98 2.57 16.00 -0.62
CA ASP A 98 2.97 14.64 -0.24
C ASP A 98 2.61 13.63 -1.32
N MET A 99 1.40 13.74 -1.89
CA MET A 99 0.96 12.86 -2.96
C MET A 99 1.88 12.98 -4.18
N LYS A 100 2.25 14.20 -4.59
CA LYS A 100 3.13 14.42 -5.73
C LYS A 100 4.54 13.87 -5.47
N ARG A 101 5.08 14.10 -4.28
CA ARG A 101 6.38 13.54 -3.86
C ARG A 101 6.37 12.01 -3.92
N ASP A 102 5.32 11.38 -3.43
CA ASP A 102 5.16 9.93 -3.46
C ASP A 102 5.09 9.40 -4.90
N ILE A 103 4.35 10.05 -5.79
CA ILE A 103 4.26 9.68 -7.21
C ILE A 103 5.62 9.79 -7.90
N ASP A 104 6.33 10.91 -7.69
CA ASP A 104 7.62 11.15 -8.32
C ASP A 104 8.65 10.12 -7.84
N TRP A 105 8.66 9.81 -6.54
CA TRP A 105 9.51 8.77 -5.97
C TRP A 105 9.22 7.38 -6.53
N VAL A 106 7.93 6.99 -6.68
CA VAL A 106 7.58 5.69 -7.28
C VAL A 106 8.05 5.62 -8.73
N LYS A 107 7.81 6.68 -9.52
CA LYS A 107 8.27 6.76 -10.91
C LYS A 107 9.78 6.64 -11.04
N GLU A 108 10.54 7.25 -10.15
CA GLU A 108 12.01 7.13 -10.12
C GLU A 108 12.44 5.72 -9.73
N THR A 109 11.81 5.14 -8.71
CA THR A 109 12.18 3.84 -8.13
C THR A 109 11.96 2.68 -9.09
N VAL A 110 10.84 2.67 -9.82
CA VAL A 110 10.46 1.56 -10.71
C VAL A 110 10.58 1.90 -12.20
N GLY A 111 10.93 3.15 -12.52
CA GLY A 111 11.09 3.63 -13.88
C GLY A 111 9.85 3.36 -14.74
N GLY A 112 10.07 2.69 -15.86
CA GLY A 112 9.05 2.38 -16.84
C GLY A 112 8.08 1.27 -16.47
N GLU A 113 8.16 0.66 -15.28
CA GLU A 113 7.34 -0.52 -14.93
C GLU A 113 5.96 -0.20 -14.35
N MET A 114 5.68 1.09 -14.12
CA MET A 114 4.39 1.55 -13.59
C MET A 114 3.42 1.97 -14.71
N ASP A 115 2.16 1.61 -14.54
CA ASP A 115 1.01 2.07 -15.32
C ASP A 115 0.04 2.81 -14.40
N MET A 116 -0.33 4.05 -14.75
CA MET A 116 -1.27 4.85 -13.97
C MET A 116 -2.70 4.40 -14.25
N LEU A 117 -3.47 4.11 -13.19
CA LEU A 117 -4.87 3.68 -13.30
C LEU A 117 -5.86 4.80 -12.98
N MET A 118 -5.47 5.71 -12.09
CA MET A 118 -6.29 6.85 -11.68
C MET A 118 -5.40 8.08 -11.59
N GLU A 119 -5.84 9.17 -12.22
CA GLU A 119 -5.15 10.45 -12.12
C GLU A 119 -5.16 10.95 -10.66
N PRO A 120 -4.03 11.49 -10.17
CA PRO A 120 -3.95 11.99 -8.83
C PRO A 120 -4.87 13.19 -8.62
N GLY A 121 -5.62 13.20 -7.53
CA GLY A 121 -6.55 14.28 -7.23
C GLY A 121 -7.10 14.24 -5.82
N GLU A 122 -7.91 15.24 -5.50
CA GLU A 122 -8.61 15.30 -4.21
C GLU A 122 -9.60 14.14 -4.07
N ASN A 123 -9.52 13.43 -2.93
CA ASN A 123 -10.42 12.35 -2.63
C ASN A 123 -11.78 12.91 -2.20
N ARG A 124 -12.83 12.56 -2.95
CA ARG A 124 -14.23 12.89 -2.61
C ARG A 124 -14.66 12.40 -1.23
N PHE A 125 -14.02 11.34 -0.72
CA PHE A 125 -14.27 10.74 0.59
C PHE A 125 -13.17 11.07 1.61
N ARG A 126 -12.43 12.18 1.42
CA ARG A 126 -11.43 12.63 2.38
C ARG A 126 -12.03 12.94 3.74
N SER A 127 -11.17 12.97 4.77
CA SER A 127 -11.56 13.49 6.08
C SER A 127 -12.08 14.94 5.97
N LEU A 128 -13.05 15.28 6.80
CA LEU A 128 -13.47 16.68 7.00
C LEU A 128 -12.72 17.35 8.15
N ARG A 129 -12.04 16.55 8.97
CA ARG A 129 -11.20 17.02 10.07
C ARG A 129 -9.83 17.39 9.52
N TRP A 130 -9.41 18.60 9.86
CA TRP A 130 -8.05 19.08 9.67
C TRP A 130 -7.26 18.86 10.95
N ASP A 131 -6.06 18.32 10.80
CA ASP A 131 -5.10 18.15 11.88
C ASP A 131 -3.97 19.16 11.69
N ILE A 132 -3.61 19.84 12.77
CA ILE A 132 -2.57 20.84 12.81
C ILE A 132 -1.38 20.23 13.51
N ASN A 133 -0.19 20.36 12.94
CA ASN A 133 1.03 19.91 13.57
C ASN A 133 1.33 20.78 14.80
N ASP A 134 1.44 20.16 15.98
CA ASP A 134 1.70 20.87 17.25
C ASP A 134 3.06 21.60 17.25
N LEU A 135 4.03 21.13 16.45
CA LEU A 135 5.37 21.71 16.35
C LEU A 135 5.46 22.81 15.28
N ASP A 136 4.60 22.78 14.27
CA ASP A 136 4.51 23.79 13.23
C ASP A 136 3.04 24.03 12.81
N PRO A 137 2.40 25.09 13.34
CA PRO A 137 1.00 25.39 13.04
C PRO A 137 0.70 25.72 11.56
N GLN A 138 1.72 25.95 10.74
CA GLN A 138 1.55 26.15 9.29
C GLN A 138 1.43 24.82 8.53
N ASP A 139 1.88 23.73 9.15
CA ASP A 139 1.76 22.38 8.63
C ASP A 139 0.39 21.81 9.03
N VAL A 140 -0.53 21.89 8.07
CA VAL A 140 -1.90 21.41 8.22
C VAL A 140 -2.11 20.23 7.29
N SER A 141 -2.60 19.12 7.84
CA SER A 141 -2.85 17.90 7.10
C SER A 141 -4.32 17.52 7.18
N CYS A 142 -4.77 16.79 6.16
CA CYS A 142 -6.08 16.18 6.15
C CYS A 142 -5.93 14.71 5.82
N GLY A 143 -6.35 13.84 6.74
CA GLY A 143 -6.31 12.40 6.52
C GLY A 143 -7.09 12.02 5.26
N ASN A 144 -6.46 11.22 4.40
CA ASN A 144 -7.07 10.75 3.14
C ASN A 144 -7.43 11.90 2.17
N TRP A 145 -6.71 13.03 2.20
CA TRP A 145 -6.94 14.19 1.34
C TRP A 145 -6.87 13.85 -0.15
N GLY A 146 -5.79 13.19 -0.57
CA GLY A 146 -5.52 12.85 -1.98
C GLY A 146 -5.71 11.37 -2.24
N VAL A 147 -6.04 11.01 -3.49
CA VAL A 147 -6.11 9.63 -3.96
C VAL A 147 -5.52 9.51 -5.36
N TRP A 148 -4.79 8.42 -5.59
CA TRP A 148 -4.28 8.02 -6.88
C TRP A 148 -4.13 6.51 -6.93
N ALA A 149 -3.98 5.95 -8.13
CA ALA A 149 -3.81 4.51 -8.29
C ALA A 149 -2.88 4.17 -9.44
N PHE A 150 -2.12 3.09 -9.27
CA PHE A 150 -1.22 2.56 -10.27
C PHE A 150 -1.16 1.04 -10.18
N ARG A 151 -0.53 0.40 -11.17
CA ARG A 151 -0.22 -1.03 -11.16
C ARG A 151 1.07 -1.28 -11.93
N GLY A 152 1.57 -2.51 -11.86
CA GLY A 152 2.65 -2.94 -12.76
C GLY A 152 2.17 -3.07 -14.20
N LYS A 153 3.03 -2.70 -15.16
CA LYS A 153 2.74 -2.86 -16.58
C LYS A 153 2.44 -4.31 -16.96
N ARG A 154 1.48 -4.48 -17.87
CA ARG A 154 1.22 -5.73 -18.57
C ARG A 154 1.82 -5.62 -19.97
N TYR A 155 2.63 -6.60 -20.34
CA TYR A 155 3.11 -6.73 -21.71
C TYR A 155 2.10 -7.61 -22.46
N GLU A 156 1.14 -6.99 -23.11
CA GLU A 156 0.26 -7.71 -24.04
C GLU A 156 1.09 -8.17 -25.24
N THR A 157 0.86 -9.40 -25.70
CA THR A 157 1.55 -9.92 -26.88
C THR A 157 1.03 -9.16 -28.11
N THR A 158 1.84 -8.26 -28.66
CA THR A 158 1.52 -7.57 -29.91
C THR A 158 1.89 -8.47 -31.09
N ARG A 159 1.09 -8.43 -32.17
CA ARG A 159 1.49 -9.07 -33.44
C ARG A 159 2.64 -8.25 -34.02
N LYS A 160 3.68 -8.94 -34.51
CA LYS A 160 4.74 -8.31 -35.31
C LYS A 160 4.10 -7.72 -36.56
N ASP A 161 4.32 -6.44 -36.82
CA ASP A 161 3.87 -5.82 -38.07
C ASP A 161 4.48 -6.57 -39.26
N PRO A 162 3.71 -6.87 -40.32
CA PRO A 162 4.25 -7.46 -41.53
C PRO A 162 5.23 -6.48 -42.18
N GLU A 163 6.41 -6.98 -42.55
CA GLU A 163 7.44 -6.25 -43.32
C GLU A 163 6.91 -5.71 -44.66
#